data_AF-A0A200QSF7-F1
#
_entry.id   AF-A0A200QSF7-F1
#
_cell.length_a   1.000
_cell.length_b   1.000
_cell.length_c   1.000
_cell.angle_alpha   90.00
_cell.angle_beta   90.00
_cell.angle_gamma   90.00
#
_symmetry.space_group_name_H-M   'P 1'
#
loop_
_entity.id
_entity.type
_entity.pdbx_description
1 polymer ?
#
loop_
_entity_poly.entity_id
_entity_poly.type
_entity_poly.pdbx_seq_one_letter_code
_entity_poly.pdbx_strand_id
1 'polypeptide(L)'
;MIATLGPNGSHPWETGYKEEMRRIRNDIVNLHGEMVLLVNYSNINYTGLVKILKKYDKQTGGFLRLSFIQKVLQQPFFKTNNVSKLVKECENTIEAVFLMLKEDKRRTENDTTTAVGQSIFRNTIAALVTIKEMRISSTYSQFSLHPLNSEDSEMI
;
A
#
# COMPACT_ATOMS: atom_id res chain seq x y z
N MET A 1 21.02 15.01 -44.93
CA MET A 1 21.39 13.93 -44.00
C MET A 1 22.47 14.44 -43.07
N ILE A 2 22.17 14.78 -41.82
CA ILE A 2 23.16 14.67 -40.72
C ILE A 2 22.36 14.26 -39.48
N ALA A 3 22.42 12.98 -39.13
CA ALA A 3 21.99 12.47 -37.84
C ALA A 3 23.12 12.75 -36.85
N THR A 4 22.90 13.69 -35.92
CA THR A 4 23.80 13.92 -34.78
C THR A 4 23.52 12.84 -33.73
N LEU A 5 24.18 11.68 -33.88
CA LEU A 5 24.25 10.67 -32.83
C LEU A 5 25.01 11.25 -31.62
N GLY A 6 24.47 11.08 -30.41
CA GLY A 6 25.19 11.37 -29.17
C GLY A 6 26.33 10.38 -28.91
N PRO A 7 27.12 10.57 -27.84
CA PRO A 7 28.37 9.82 -27.58
C PRO A 7 28.25 8.29 -27.58
N ASN A 8 27.02 7.75 -27.41
CA ASN A 8 26.73 6.30 -27.37
C ASN A 8 25.81 5.83 -28.51
N GLY A 9 25.56 6.65 -29.52
CA GLY A 9 24.68 6.30 -30.63
C GLY A 9 23.16 6.34 -30.34
N SER A 10 22.77 6.67 -29.10
CA SER A 10 21.38 6.89 -28.72
C SER A 10 20.92 8.32 -29.06
N HIS A 11 19.69 8.44 -29.54
CA HIS A 11 19.10 9.74 -29.80
C HIS A 11 18.73 10.45 -28.48
N PRO A 12 18.90 11.78 -28.37
CA PRO A 12 18.60 12.54 -27.14
C PRO A 12 17.18 12.33 -26.57
N TRP A 13 16.19 12.11 -27.45
CA TRP A 13 14.80 11.86 -27.06
C TRP A 13 14.59 10.48 -26.39
N GLU A 14 15.42 9.48 -26.72
CA GLU A 14 15.33 8.13 -26.15
C GLU A 14 15.80 8.13 -24.68
N THR A 15 16.85 8.90 -24.38
CA THR A 15 17.32 9.11 -23.00
C THR A 15 16.30 9.88 -22.17
N GLY A 16 15.69 10.93 -22.74
CA GLY A 16 14.63 11.70 -22.07
C GLY A 16 13.39 10.85 -21.77
N TYR A 17 12.94 10.03 -22.72
CA TYR A 17 11.83 9.11 -22.52
C TYR A 17 12.11 8.08 -21.41
N LYS A 18 13.30 7.47 -21.40
CA LYS A 18 13.68 6.49 -20.36
C LYS A 18 13.68 7.11 -18.97
N GLU A 19 14.16 8.34 -18.83
CA GLU A 19 14.15 9.06 -17.55
C GLU A 19 12.73 9.41 -17.08
N GLU A 20 11.87 9.90 -17.97
CA GLU A 20 10.46 10.15 -17.63
C GLU A 20 9.73 8.87 -17.23
N MET A 21 9.95 7.76 -17.95
CA MET A 21 9.39 6.46 -17.59
C MET A 21 9.89 5.97 -16.23
N ARG A 22 11.16 6.23 -15.88
CA ARG A 22 11.72 5.91 -14.55
C ARG A 22 11.04 6.75 -13.45
N ARG A 23 10.81 8.04 -13.71
CA ARG A 23 10.10 8.94 -12.78
C ARG A 23 8.66 8.48 -12.54
N ILE A 24 7.89 8.24 -13.59
CA ILE A 24 6.50 7.75 -13.50
C ILE A 24 6.43 6.46 -12.67
N ARG A 25 7.35 5.52 -12.88
CA ARG A 25 7.42 4.28 -12.08
C ARG A 25 7.59 4.55 -10.59
N ASN A 26 8.54 5.41 -10.25
CA ASN A 26 8.79 5.76 -8.85
C ASN A 26 7.56 6.42 -8.22
N ASP A 27 6.87 7.29 -8.95
CA ASP A 27 5.67 7.97 -8.44
C ASP A 27 4.53 6.98 -8.18
N ILE A 28 4.32 5.98 -9.06
CA ILE A 28 3.32 4.92 -8.85
C ILE A 28 3.67 4.07 -7.62
N VAL A 29 4.94 3.68 -7.45
CA VAL A 29 5.39 2.88 -6.29
C VAL A 29 5.24 3.66 -4.99
N ASN A 30 5.56 4.97 -5.00
CA ASN A 30 5.39 5.83 -3.83
C ASN A 30 3.91 5.98 -3.46
N LEU A 31 3.05 6.26 -4.45
CA LEU A 31 1.59 6.35 -4.25
C LEU A 31 1.03 5.05 -3.64
N HIS A 32 1.42 3.90 -4.18
CA HIS A 32 1.04 2.60 -3.62
C HIS A 32 1.43 2.47 -2.14
N GLY A 33 2.68 2.82 -1.79
CA GLY A 33 3.15 2.76 -0.41
C GLY A 33 2.39 3.68 0.54
N GLU A 34 2.09 4.91 0.12
CA GLU A 34 1.28 5.85 0.90
C GLU A 34 -0.13 5.30 1.16
N MET A 35 -0.75 4.70 0.15
CA MET A 35 -2.10 4.12 0.27
C MET A 35 -2.11 2.90 1.20
N VAL A 36 -1.09 2.04 1.13
CA VAL A 36 -0.94 0.92 2.08
C VAL A 36 -0.75 1.43 3.51
N LEU A 37 0.06 2.47 3.71
CA LEU A 37 0.25 3.09 5.02
C LEU A 37 -1.05 3.69 5.56
N LEU A 38 -1.89 4.25 4.71
CA LEU A 38 -3.20 4.79 5.10
C LEU A 38 -4.18 3.69 5.55
N VAL A 39 -4.23 2.56 4.83
CA VAL A 39 -4.99 1.38 5.26
C VAL A 39 -4.47 0.87 6.60
N ASN A 40 -3.16 0.80 6.78
CA ASN A 40 -2.54 0.37 8.03
C ASN A 40 -2.87 1.31 9.20
N TYR A 41 -2.82 2.62 8.99
CA TYR A 41 -3.22 3.61 9.98
C TYR A 41 -4.65 3.34 10.48
N SER A 42 -5.60 3.14 9.56
CA SER A 42 -6.98 2.81 9.91
C SER A 42 -7.08 1.55 10.79
N ASN A 43 -6.41 0.47 10.37
CA ASN A 43 -6.42 -0.83 11.04
C ASN A 43 -5.83 -0.78 12.47
N ILE A 44 -4.69 -0.09 12.64
CA ILE A 44 -4.05 0.07 13.94
C ILE A 44 -4.94 0.88 14.88
N ASN A 45 -5.50 1.99 14.40
CA ASN A 45 -6.35 2.85 15.22
C ASN A 45 -7.65 2.14 15.64
N TYR A 46 -8.30 1.44 14.72
CA TYR A 46 -9.48 0.63 15.04
C TYR A 46 -9.16 -0.45 16.09
N THR A 47 -8.06 -1.17 15.91
CA THR A 47 -7.62 -2.20 16.87
C THR A 47 -7.34 -1.59 18.25
N GLY A 48 -6.70 -0.42 18.29
CA GLY A 48 -6.46 0.35 19.51
C GLY A 48 -7.78 0.70 20.22
N LEU A 49 -8.76 1.20 19.47
CA LEU A 49 -10.11 1.52 19.99
C LEU A 49 -10.81 0.28 20.55
N VAL A 50 -10.82 -0.84 19.83
CA VAL A 50 -11.41 -2.10 20.31
C VAL A 50 -10.74 -2.55 21.61
N LYS A 51 -9.41 -2.46 21.70
CA LYS A 51 -8.64 -2.89 22.87
C LYS A 51 -8.89 -2.00 24.09
N ILE A 52 -8.94 -0.68 23.93
CA ILE A 52 -9.18 0.23 25.06
C ILE A 52 -10.62 0.11 25.57
N LEU A 53 -11.60 -0.05 24.68
CA LEU A 53 -12.99 -0.28 25.06
C LEU A 53 -13.16 -1.61 25.80
N LYS A 54 -12.51 -2.68 25.31
CA LYS A 54 -12.49 -3.97 26.01
C LYS A 54 -11.87 -3.85 27.41
N LYS A 55 -10.81 -3.04 27.55
CA LYS A 55 -10.18 -2.79 28.85
C LYS A 55 -11.12 -2.06 29.80
N TYR A 56 -11.79 -1.01 29.32
CA TYR A 56 -12.76 -0.23 30.09
C TYR A 56 -13.89 -1.12 30.62
N ASP A 57 -14.56 -1.88 29.74
CA ASP A 57 -15.66 -2.76 30.13
C ASP A 57 -15.21 -3.80 31.17
N LYS A 58 -14.00 -4.38 30.99
CA LYS A 58 -13.44 -5.35 31.94
C LYS A 58 -13.15 -4.75 33.32
N GLN A 59 -12.66 -3.51 33.37
CA GLN A 59 -12.28 -2.87 34.63
C GLN A 59 -13.48 -2.30 35.39
N THR A 60 -14.50 -1.84 34.67
CA THR A 60 -15.64 -1.13 35.26
C THR A 60 -16.87 -2.01 35.40
N GLY A 61 -16.92 -3.17 34.73
CA GLY A 61 -18.15 -3.96 34.57
C GLY A 61 -19.16 -3.31 33.62
N GLY A 62 -18.76 -2.27 32.89
CA GLY A 62 -19.61 -1.56 31.92
C GLY A 62 -19.79 -2.30 30.60
N PHE A 63 -20.63 -1.73 29.72
CA PHE A 63 -20.98 -2.28 28.40
C PHE A 63 -20.88 -1.20 27.30
N LEU A 64 -19.81 -0.42 27.31
CA LEU A 64 -19.61 0.70 26.37
C LEU A 64 -19.14 0.23 24.99
N ARG A 65 -18.43 -0.91 24.92
CA ARG A 65 -17.75 -1.35 23.70
C ARG A 65 -18.69 -1.45 22.50
N LEU A 66 -19.85 -2.08 22.64
CA LEU A 66 -20.74 -2.35 21.51
C LEU A 66 -21.24 -1.05 20.86
N SER A 67 -21.79 -0.13 21.67
CA SER A 67 -22.36 1.12 21.18
C SER A 67 -21.30 2.04 20.57
N PHE A 68 -20.08 2.02 21.10
CA PHE A 68 -18.98 2.80 20.56
C PHE A 68 -18.44 2.22 19.24
N ILE A 69 -18.30 0.90 19.14
CA ILE A 69 -17.83 0.26 17.90
C ILE A 69 -18.80 0.53 16.75
N GLN A 70 -20.12 0.44 16.97
CA GLN A 70 -21.10 0.78 15.93
C GLN A 70 -20.91 2.19 15.35
N LYS A 71 -20.57 3.17 16.20
CA LYS A 71 -20.27 4.55 15.77
C LYS A 71 -18.95 4.64 15.01
N VAL A 72 -17.92 3.93 15.48
CA VAL A 72 -16.59 3.90 14.84
C VAL A 72 -16.65 3.31 13.44
N LEU A 73 -17.44 2.24 13.24
CA LEU A 73 -17.59 1.61 11.92
C LEU A 73 -18.20 2.54 10.87
N GLN A 74 -18.84 3.65 11.27
CA GLN A 74 -19.38 4.67 10.37
C GLN A 74 -18.45 5.87 10.18
N GLN A 75 -17.33 5.94 10.89
CA GLN A 75 -16.41 7.07 10.75
C GLN A 75 -15.59 6.96 9.46
N PRO A 76 -15.30 8.09 8.78
CA PRO A 76 -14.56 8.09 7.52
C PRO A 76 -13.20 7.40 7.60
N PHE A 77 -12.48 7.53 8.72
CA PHE A 77 -11.16 6.90 8.88
C PHE A 77 -11.20 5.37 8.80
N PHE A 78 -12.34 4.74 9.09
CA PHE A 78 -12.53 3.30 9.01
C PHE A 78 -12.98 2.82 7.62
N LYS A 79 -13.55 3.71 6.80
CA LYS A 79 -14.07 3.39 5.46
C LYS A 79 -12.95 3.39 4.41
N THR A 80 -12.11 2.36 4.41
CA THR A 80 -10.94 2.27 3.53
C THR A 80 -11.19 1.60 2.18
N ASN A 81 -12.43 1.23 1.83
CA ASN A 81 -12.75 0.47 0.62
C ASN A 81 -12.16 1.09 -0.66
N ASN A 82 -12.32 2.40 -0.85
CA ASN A 82 -11.76 3.10 -2.01
C ASN A 82 -10.23 3.11 -2.00
N VAL A 83 -9.62 3.25 -0.82
CA VAL A 83 -8.16 3.21 -0.64
C VAL A 83 -7.63 1.82 -1.00
N SER A 84 -8.27 0.75 -0.51
CA SER A 84 -7.93 -0.63 -0.84
C SER A 84 -8.06 -0.92 -2.34
N LYS A 85 -9.09 -0.38 -3.00
CA LYS A 85 -9.24 -0.48 -4.46
C LYS A 85 -8.08 0.21 -5.19
N LEU A 86 -7.71 1.42 -4.78
CA LEU A 86 -6.59 2.15 -5.34
C LEU A 86 -5.24 1.45 -5.12
N VAL A 87 -5.04 0.80 -3.97
CA VAL A 87 -3.87 -0.07 -3.73
C VAL A 87 -3.82 -1.17 -4.82
N LYS A 88 -4.95 -1.84 -5.07
CA LYS A 88 -5.01 -2.92 -6.07
C LYS A 88 -4.77 -2.43 -7.50
N GLU A 89 -5.31 -1.27 -7.85
CA GLU A 89 -5.06 -0.64 -9.15
C GLU A 89 -3.58 -0.27 -9.32
N CYS A 90 -2.92 0.22 -8.26
CA CYS A 90 -1.49 0.47 -8.29
C CYS A 90 -0.68 -0.82 -8.45
N GLU A 91 -1.01 -1.90 -7.73
CA GLU A 91 -0.35 -3.21 -7.88
C GLU A 91 -0.40 -3.69 -9.33
N ASN A 92 -1.59 -3.65 -9.96
CA ASN A 92 -1.78 -4.08 -11.34
C ASN A 92 -0.97 -3.19 -12.32
N THR A 93 -0.92 -1.88 -12.06
CA THR A 93 -0.15 -0.94 -12.89
C THR A 93 1.35 -1.18 -12.75
N ILE A 94 1.84 -1.41 -11.52
CA ILE A 94 3.24 -1.74 -11.26
C ILE A 94 3.63 -3.01 -12.01
N GLU A 95 2.79 -4.06 -11.96
CA GLU A 95 3.02 -5.31 -12.67
C GLU A 95 3.08 -5.11 -14.19
N ALA A 96 2.11 -4.39 -14.76
CA ALA A 96 2.07 -4.08 -16.19
C ALA A 96 3.33 -3.34 -16.65
N VAL A 97 3.76 -2.32 -15.91
CA VAL A 97 4.97 -1.55 -16.24
C VAL A 97 6.24 -2.40 -16.10
N PHE A 98 6.28 -3.34 -15.14
CA PHE A 98 7.42 -4.24 -14.97
C PHE A 98 7.52 -5.28 -16.11
N LEU A 99 6.38 -5.74 -16.64
CA LEU A 99 6.33 -6.63 -17.79
C LEU A 99 6.84 -5.95 -19.06
N MET A 100 6.46 -4.70 -19.31
CA MET A 100 6.98 -3.91 -20.44
C MET A 100 8.52 -3.79 -20.41
N LEU A 101 9.12 -3.73 -19.21
CA LEU A 101 10.57 -3.68 -19.06
C LEU A 101 11.27 -5.02 -19.28
N LYS A 102 10.61 -6.15 -19.00
CA LYS A 102 11.20 -7.48 -19.27
C LYS A 102 11.36 -7.73 -20.76
N GLU A 103 10.49 -7.16 -21.59
CA GLU A 103 10.65 -7.21 -23.05
C GLU A 103 11.84 -6.36 -23.55
N ASP A 104 12.17 -5.28 -22.83
CA ASP A 104 13.24 -4.34 -23.16
C ASP A 104 14.63 -4.75 -22.59
N LYS A 105 14.66 -5.51 -21.48
CA LYS A 105 15.86 -5.89 -20.70
C LYS A 105 16.77 -6.99 -21.30
N ARG A 106 16.70 -7.27 -22.61
CA ARG A 106 17.84 -7.91 -23.31
C ARG A 106 19.02 -6.96 -23.52
N ARG A 107 18.95 -5.71 -23.05
CA ARG A 107 20.01 -4.71 -23.15
C ARG A 107 20.12 -3.88 -21.85
N THR A 108 21.13 -4.25 -21.05
CA THR A 108 21.84 -3.40 -20.08
C THR A 108 21.16 -3.14 -18.72
N GLU A 109 21.81 -3.67 -17.68
CA GLU A 109 21.56 -3.41 -16.26
C GLU A 109 22.23 -2.12 -15.80
N ASN A 110 21.54 -1.38 -14.92
CA ASN A 110 22.01 -0.69 -13.71
C ASN A 110 20.97 0.37 -13.36
N ASP A 111 20.12 0.13 -12.35
CA ASP A 111 19.11 1.12 -11.92
C ASP A 111 19.29 1.42 -10.43
N THR A 112 19.64 2.67 -10.12
CA THR A 112 19.86 3.18 -8.77
C THR A 112 18.53 3.63 -8.17
N THR A 113 18.00 2.82 -7.25
CA THR A 113 16.78 3.12 -6.50
C THR A 113 16.95 4.38 -5.65
N THR A 114 16.11 5.39 -5.88
CA THR A 114 16.16 6.68 -5.16
C THR A 114 15.82 6.51 -3.66
N ALA A 115 16.59 7.17 -2.78
CA ALA A 115 16.57 6.95 -1.31
C ALA A 115 15.20 7.17 -0.63
N VAL A 116 14.36 8.06 -1.15
CA VAL A 116 12.99 8.31 -0.61
C VAL A 116 12.06 7.13 -0.89
N GLY A 117 12.11 6.56 -2.10
CA GLY A 117 11.34 5.36 -2.46
C GLY A 117 11.74 4.15 -1.61
N GLN A 118 13.00 4.06 -1.20
CA GLN A 118 13.45 3.03 -0.25
C GLN A 118 12.81 3.19 1.14
N SER A 119 12.62 4.42 1.62
CA SER A 119 12.02 4.67 2.94
C SER A 119 10.54 4.33 2.96
N ILE A 120 9.77 4.76 1.96
CA ILE A 120 8.34 4.43 1.82
C ILE A 120 8.16 2.91 1.67
N PHE A 121 8.99 2.27 0.84
CA PHE A 121 8.98 0.82 0.68
C PHE A 121 9.23 0.10 2.01
N ARG A 122 10.27 0.48 2.76
CA ARG A 122 10.57 -0.09 4.08
C ARG A 122 9.41 0.08 5.07
N ASN A 123 8.83 1.29 5.13
CA ASN A 123 7.70 1.58 6.01
C ASN A 123 6.46 0.74 5.64
N THR A 124 6.22 0.57 4.33
CA THR A 124 5.13 -0.25 3.80
C THR A 124 5.31 -1.71 4.18
N ILE A 125 6.51 -2.27 4.01
CA ILE A 125 6.83 -3.64 4.43
C ILE A 125 6.66 -3.81 5.95
N ALA A 126 7.15 -2.87 6.75
CA ALA A 126 6.99 -2.90 8.20
C ALA A 126 5.51 -2.85 8.62
N ALA A 127 4.70 -2.04 7.94
CA ALA A 127 3.26 -1.98 8.16
C ALA A 127 2.57 -3.32 7.84
N LEU A 128 2.89 -3.94 6.71
CA LEU A 128 2.35 -5.25 6.32
C LEU A 128 2.71 -6.35 7.32
N VAL A 129 3.97 -6.38 7.78
CA VAL A 129 4.43 -7.31 8.82
C VAL A 129 3.66 -7.09 10.12
N THR A 130 3.53 -5.84 10.55
CA THR A 130 2.80 -5.48 11.78
C THR A 130 1.33 -5.93 11.72
N ILE A 131 0.66 -5.76 10.58
CA ILE A 131 -0.71 -6.26 10.37
C ILE A 131 -0.77 -7.78 10.53
N LYS A 132 0.17 -8.51 9.93
CA LYS A 132 0.24 -9.97 10.02
C LYS A 132 0.41 -10.45 11.47
N GLU A 133 1.29 -9.81 12.22
CA GLU A 133 1.56 -10.13 13.64
C GLU A 133 0.38 -9.79 14.56
N MET A 134 -0.24 -8.63 14.38
CA MET A 134 -1.44 -8.24 15.14
C MET A 134 -2.59 -9.22 14.95
N ARG A 135 -2.72 -9.79 13.75
CA ARG A 135 -3.76 -10.78 13.41
C ARG A 135 -3.47 -12.15 14.03
N ILE A 136 -2.20 -12.57 14.15
CA ILE A 136 -1.81 -13.83 14.82
C ILE A 136 -1.99 -13.76 16.34
N SER A 137 -1.73 -12.60 16.94
CA SER A 137 -1.80 -12.43 18.41
C SER A 137 -3.19 -12.16 18.98
N SER A 138 -4.21 -11.96 18.14
CA SER A 138 -5.57 -11.63 18.57
C SER A 138 -6.48 -12.84 18.48
N THR A 139 -7.16 -13.20 19.57
CA THR A 139 -8.25 -14.19 19.54
C THR A 139 -9.32 -13.71 18.56
N TYR A 140 -9.66 -14.53 17.56
CA TYR A 140 -10.68 -14.19 16.58
C TYR A 140 -12.01 -13.85 17.27
N SER A 141 -12.59 -12.71 16.92
CA SER A 141 -13.81 -12.16 17.49
C SER A 141 -14.57 -11.44 16.38
N GLN A 142 -15.90 -11.33 16.48
CA GLN A 142 -16.73 -10.58 15.53
C GLN A 142 -16.32 -9.11 15.32
N PHE A 143 -15.48 -8.56 16.21
CA PHE A 143 -14.96 -7.19 16.11
C PHE A 143 -13.50 -7.13 15.63
N SER A 144 -12.89 -8.27 15.31
CA SER A 144 -11.54 -8.35 14.76
C SER A 144 -11.54 -7.93 13.29
N LEU A 145 -10.39 -7.49 12.79
CA LEU A 145 -10.23 -7.13 11.37
C LEU A 145 -10.43 -8.37 10.48
N HIS A 146 -11.20 -8.21 9.40
CA HIS A 146 -11.39 -9.24 8.37
C HIS A 146 -10.03 -9.62 7.73
N PRO A 147 -9.83 -10.86 7.28
CA PRO A 147 -8.68 -11.22 6.45
C PRO A 147 -8.61 -10.33 5.21
N LEU A 148 -7.40 -9.97 4.77
CA LEU A 148 -7.22 -9.46 3.42
C LEU A 148 -7.26 -10.67 2.49
N ASN A 149 -8.45 -11.19 2.22
CA ASN A 149 -8.63 -12.10 1.10
C ASN A 149 -8.73 -11.22 -0.14
N SER A 150 -7.92 -11.54 -1.14
CA SER A 150 -8.00 -10.98 -2.50
C SER A 150 -9.35 -11.26 -3.19
N GLU A 151 -10.27 -11.96 -2.52
CA GLU A 151 -11.59 -12.37 -3.02
C GLU A 151 -12.76 -11.61 -2.36
N ASP A 152 -12.55 -10.74 -1.36
CA ASP A 152 -13.65 -9.97 -0.74
C ASP A 152 -14.13 -8.79 -1.64
N SER A 153 -13.74 -8.76 -2.92
CA SER A 153 -14.25 -7.80 -3.92
C SER A 153 -15.61 -8.19 -4.51
N GLU A 154 -16.17 -9.35 -4.15
CA GLU A 154 -17.54 -9.74 -4.48
C GLU A 154 -18.35 -9.97 -3.20
N MET A 155 -18.77 -8.89 -2.55
CA MET A 155 -20.09 -8.78 -1.90
C MET A 155 -20.20 -7.41 -1.22
N ILE A 156 -20.67 -6.43 -1.99
CA ILE A 156 -21.86 -5.58 -1.76
C ILE A 156 -22.01 -4.69 -2.99
#